data_AF-A0A9D5QAH5-F1
#
_entry.id   AF-A0A9D5QAH5-F1
#
_cell.length_a   1.000
_cell.length_b   1.000
_cell.length_c   1.000
_cell.angle_alpha   90.00
_cell.angle_beta   90.00
_cell.angle_gamma   90.00
#
_symmetry.space_group_name_H-M   'P 1'
#
loop_
_entity.id
_entity.type
_entity.pdbx_description
1 polymer ?
#
loop_
_entity_poly.entity_id
_entity_poly.type
_entity_poly.pdbx_seq_one_letter_code
_entity_poly.pdbx_strand_id
1 'polypeptide(L)'
;MTTRKGKLMDIATSTWQDWTIVAIQGGFVVRHLVDLRNTLDSLEKHQTPRVALDLSGTSYMDSSAISLILNIKSRFEARGGGIAVFGANKELRELFSIVDLQQVVSIYPDQSAFEAAMSFSS
;
A
#
# COMPACT_ATOMS: atom_id res chain seq x y z
N MET A 1 -16.91 -24.62 12.01
CA MET A 1 -17.13 -23.36 11.26
C MET A 1 -16.60 -22.23 12.12
N THR A 2 -15.29 -21.94 12.02
CA THR A 2 -14.62 -21.02 12.94
C THR A 2 -14.59 -19.64 12.31
N THR A 3 -15.49 -18.78 12.75
CA THR A 3 -15.50 -17.36 12.38
C THR A 3 -14.17 -16.76 12.82
N ARG A 4 -13.22 -16.56 11.89
CA ARG A 4 -12.04 -15.73 12.16
C ARG A 4 -12.58 -14.35 12.49
N LYS A 5 -12.63 -14.02 13.79
CA LYS A 5 -12.94 -12.69 14.32
C LYS A 5 -11.93 -11.74 13.67
N GLY A 6 -12.33 -11.14 12.54
CA GLY A 6 -11.40 -10.49 11.63
C GLY A 6 -10.76 -9.31 12.33
N LYS A 7 -9.47 -9.44 12.64
CA LYS A 7 -8.62 -8.39 13.23
C LYS A 7 -8.97 -7.05 12.57
N LEU A 8 -9.27 -6.03 13.38
CA LEU A 8 -9.50 -4.67 12.90
C LEU A 8 -8.28 -4.23 12.08
N MET A 9 -8.51 -3.47 11.02
CA MET A 9 -7.43 -2.83 10.30
C MET A 9 -7.08 -1.55 11.06
N ASP A 10 -5.81 -1.40 11.40
CA ASP A 10 -5.29 -0.14 11.92
C ASP A 10 -4.32 0.45 10.90
N ILE A 11 -4.37 1.77 10.73
CA ILE A 11 -3.42 2.50 9.90
C ILE A 11 -2.62 3.50 10.72
N ALA A 12 -1.34 3.64 10.39
CA ALA A 12 -0.49 4.69 10.90
C ALA A 12 0.19 5.38 9.72
N THR A 13 0.30 6.71 9.79
CA THR A 13 0.94 7.52 8.76
C THR A 13 2.23 8.13 9.28
N SER A 14 3.29 8.04 8.49
CA SER A 14 4.53 8.78 8.70
C SER A 14 5.02 9.37 7.37
N THR A 15 6.10 10.13 7.41
CA THR A 15 6.69 10.76 6.23
C THR A 15 8.16 10.40 6.12
N TRP A 16 8.62 10.11 4.91
CA TRP A 16 10.02 9.93 4.58
C TRP A 16 10.30 10.70 3.28
N GLN A 17 11.14 11.72 3.34
CA GLN A 17 11.35 12.65 2.23
C GLN A 17 10.02 13.21 1.69
N ASP A 18 9.76 13.07 0.39
CA ASP A 18 8.51 13.44 -0.30
C ASP A 18 7.45 12.33 -0.29
N TRP A 19 7.72 11.18 0.34
CA TRP A 19 6.80 10.06 0.45
C TRP A 19 6.01 10.10 1.76
N THR A 20 4.70 9.88 1.66
CA THR A 20 3.91 9.47 2.82
C THR A 20 3.97 7.95 2.95
N ILE A 21 4.36 7.44 4.11
CA ILE A 21 4.32 6.01 4.42
C ILE A 21 3.02 5.72 5.18
N VAL A 22 2.24 4.75 4.70
CA VAL A 22 1.02 4.29 5.35
C VAL A 22 1.23 2.84 5.78
N ALA A 23 1.40 2.63 7.08
CA ALA A 23 1.51 1.31 7.67
C ALA A 23 0.14 0.71 7.92
N ILE A 24 -0.07 -0.50 7.39
CA ILE A 24 -1.34 -1.23 7.47
C ILE A 24 -1.14 -2.46 8.35
N GLN A 25 -1.90 -2.51 9.44
CA GLN A 25 -1.89 -3.60 10.40
C GLN A 25 -3.20 -4.40 10.30
N GLY A 26 -3.11 -5.74 10.34
CA GLY A 26 -4.29 -6.60 10.33
C GLY A 26 -4.79 -6.95 8.92
N GLY A 27 -6.12 -7.03 8.76
CA GLY A 27 -6.73 -7.44 7.48
C GLY A 27 -6.98 -6.25 6.57
N PHE A 28 -6.40 -6.25 5.37
CA PHE A 28 -6.59 -5.20 4.37
C PHE A 28 -7.69 -5.64 3.39
N VAL A 29 -8.95 -5.32 3.73
CA VAL A 29 -10.17 -5.82 3.08
C VAL A 29 -11.26 -4.75 3.05
N VAL A 30 -12.24 -4.87 2.13
CA VAL A 30 -13.23 -3.81 1.80
C VAL A 30 -13.89 -3.14 3.01
N ARG A 31 -14.26 -3.93 4.03
CA ARG A 31 -14.93 -3.51 5.27
C ARG A 31 -14.13 -2.50 6.10
N HIS A 32 -12.84 -2.37 5.82
CA HIS A 32 -11.91 -1.54 6.57
C HIS A 32 -11.25 -0.43 5.73
N LEU A 33 -11.69 -0.24 4.47
CA LEU A 33 -11.01 0.66 3.53
C LEU A 33 -11.39 2.12 3.67
N VAL A 34 -12.39 2.48 4.48
CA VAL A 34 -12.89 3.87 4.55
C VAL A 34 -11.79 4.82 5.04
N ASP A 35 -11.11 4.48 6.13
CA ASP A 35 -10.06 5.33 6.71
C ASP A 35 -8.83 5.44 5.81
N LEU A 36 -8.47 4.33 5.15
CA LEU A 36 -7.39 4.31 4.18
C LEU A 36 -7.74 5.16 2.94
N ARG A 37 -8.96 5.04 2.41
CA ARG A 37 -9.41 5.89 1.28
C ARG A 37 -9.35 7.36 1.64
N ASN A 38 -9.89 7.75 2.80
CA ASN A 38 -9.86 9.15 3.23
C ASN A 38 -8.42 9.68 3.35
N THR A 39 -7.51 8.86 3.88
CA THR A 39 -6.08 9.19 3.95
C THR A 39 -5.50 9.40 2.55
N LEU A 40 -5.71 8.45 1.63
CA LEU A 40 -5.15 8.52 0.27
C LEU A 40 -5.78 9.65 -0.57
N ASP A 41 -7.07 9.89 -0.44
CA ASP A 41 -7.78 11.00 -1.09
C ASP A 41 -7.28 12.36 -0.58
N SER A 42 -6.87 12.44 0.69
CA SER A 42 -6.24 13.65 1.23
C SER A 42 -4.87 13.90 0.62
N LEU A 43 -4.07 12.85 0.41
CA LEU A 43 -2.75 12.94 -0.21
C LEU A 43 -2.83 13.38 -1.67
N GLU A 44 -3.89 12.98 -2.37
CA GLU A 44 -4.13 13.40 -3.75
C GLU A 44 -4.19 14.92 -3.90
N LYS A 45 -4.45 15.69 -2.84
CA LYS A 45 -4.45 17.16 -2.92
C LYS A 45 -3.05 17.76 -3.13
N HIS A 46 -1.97 17.01 -2.87
CA HIS A 46 -0.60 17.46 -3.12
C HIS A 46 -0.27 17.54 -4.61
N GLN A 47 0.70 18.38 -4.99
CA GLN A 47 1.08 18.59 -6.39
C GLN A 47 1.62 17.30 -7.03
N THR A 48 2.45 16.55 -6.29
CA THR A 48 3.06 15.28 -6.71
C THR A 48 2.83 14.22 -5.62
N PRO A 49 1.66 13.55 -5.59
CA PRO A 49 1.30 12.67 -4.48
C PRO A 49 2.08 11.36 -4.53
N ARG A 50 2.86 11.06 -3.47
CA ARG A 50 3.66 9.83 -3.37
C ARG A 50 3.36 9.08 -2.10
N VAL A 51 3.02 7.80 -2.23
CA VAL A 51 2.66 6.95 -1.08
C VAL A 51 3.34 5.60 -1.11
N ALA A 52 3.92 5.20 0.01
CA ALA A 52 4.43 3.84 0.20
C ALA A 52 3.55 3.10 1.22
N LEU A 53 3.03 1.94 0.83
CA LEU A 53 2.23 1.09 1.72
C LEU A 53 3.14 0.08 2.43
N ASP A 54 3.25 0.19 3.75
CA ASP A 54 3.92 -0.79 4.59
C ASP A 54 2.94 -1.91 4.97
N LEU A 55 3.19 -3.10 4.42
CA LEU A 55 2.39 -4.31 4.65
C LEU A 55 3.02 -5.26 5.67
N SER A 56 4.07 -4.85 6.38
CA SER A 56 4.75 -5.68 7.39
C SER A 56 3.81 -6.19 8.49
N GLY A 57 2.78 -5.40 8.80
CA GLY A 57 1.71 -5.72 9.74
C GLY A 57 0.49 -6.41 9.16
N THR A 58 0.43 -6.56 7.84
CA THR A 58 -0.76 -7.05 7.13
C THR A 58 -0.77 -8.57 7.12
N SER A 59 -1.85 -9.15 7.64
CA SER A 59 -2.01 -10.61 7.72
C SER A 59 -2.79 -11.19 6.55
N TYR A 60 -3.56 -10.38 5.82
CA TYR A 60 -4.43 -10.83 4.74
C TYR A 60 -4.84 -9.66 3.83
N MET A 61 -4.99 -9.93 2.52
CA MET A 61 -5.54 -9.03 1.52
C MET A 61 -6.54 -9.77 0.63
N ASP A 62 -7.56 -9.04 0.13
CA ASP A 62 -8.50 -9.54 -0.87
C ASP A 62 -8.43 -8.72 -2.17
N SER A 63 -9.29 -9.05 -3.14
CA SER A 63 -9.37 -8.35 -4.43
C SER A 63 -9.71 -6.87 -4.29
N SER A 64 -10.44 -6.47 -3.25
CA SER A 64 -10.83 -5.07 -3.05
C SER A 64 -9.65 -4.19 -2.65
N ALA A 65 -8.70 -4.72 -1.87
CA ALA A 65 -7.46 -4.03 -1.54
C ALA A 65 -6.59 -3.84 -2.78
N ILE A 66 -6.51 -4.85 -3.64
CA ILE A 66 -5.79 -4.76 -4.92
C ILE A 66 -6.43 -3.70 -5.81
N SER A 67 -7.75 -3.71 -5.98
CA SER A 67 -8.47 -2.69 -6.76
C SER A 67 -8.23 -1.28 -6.20
N LEU A 68 -8.18 -1.12 -4.88
CA LEU A 68 -7.85 0.17 -4.27
C LEU A 68 -6.43 0.63 -4.67
N ILE A 69 -5.43 -0.25 -4.54
CA ILE A 69 -4.03 0.07 -4.90
C ILE A 69 -3.95 0.51 -6.37
N LEU A 70 -4.58 -0.24 -7.29
CA LEU A 70 -4.56 0.08 -8.72
C LEU A 70 -5.25 1.41 -9.05
N ASN A 71 -6.40 1.68 -8.41
CA ASN A 71 -7.11 2.93 -8.59
C ASN A 71 -6.29 4.12 -8.11
N ILE A 72 -5.69 4.03 -6.92
CA ILE A 72 -4.86 5.10 -6.35
C ILE A 72 -3.62 5.34 -7.18
N LYS A 73 -2.94 4.27 -7.62
CA LYS A 73 -1.80 4.35 -8.55
C LYS A 73 -2.14 5.20 -9.76
N SER A 74 -3.22 4.85 -10.47
CA SER A 74 -3.61 5.54 -11.69
C SER A 74 -3.87 7.03 -11.45
N ARG A 75 -4.54 7.38 -10.34
CA ARG A 75 -4.80 8.78 -9.98
C ARG A 75 -3.53 9.54 -9.60
N PHE A 76 -2.60 8.91 -8.88
CA PHE A 76 -1.37 9.56 -8.44
C PHE A 76 -0.41 9.78 -9.61
N GLU A 77 -0.28 8.79 -10.51
CA GLU A 77 0.54 8.91 -11.73
C GLU A 77 0.03 9.98 -12.68
N ALA A 78 -1.29 10.17 -12.80
CA ALA A 78 -1.87 11.27 -13.57
C ALA A 78 -1.43 12.66 -13.07
N ARG A 79 -0.86 12.74 -11.86
CA ARG A 79 -0.33 13.96 -11.22
C ARG A 79 1.19 13.94 -11.07
N GLY A 80 1.89 13.03 -11.77
CA GLY A 80 3.35 12.86 -11.66
C GLY A 80 3.81 12.23 -10.35
N GLY A 81 2.87 11.76 -9.53
CA GLY A 81 3.09 11.04 -8.30
C GLY A 81 3.35 9.55 -8.49
N GLY A 82 3.23 8.76 -7.42
CA GLY A 82 3.48 7.32 -7.48
C GLY A 82 3.06 6.55 -6.23
N ILE A 83 3.04 5.23 -6.37
CA ILE A 83 2.81 4.31 -5.26
C ILE A 83 3.89 3.24 -5.21
N ALA A 84 4.28 2.86 -4.00
CA ALA A 84 5.15 1.72 -3.73
C ALA A 84 4.53 0.84 -2.65
N VAL A 85 4.92 -0.43 -2.61
CA VAL A 85 4.53 -1.37 -1.57
C VAL A 85 5.79 -2.00 -0.99
N PHE A 86 5.84 -2.20 0.33
CA PHE A 86 6.91 -2.98 0.94
C PHE A 86 6.43 -3.81 2.13
N GLY A 87 7.29 -4.69 2.64
CA GLY A 87 6.99 -5.46 3.86
C GLY A 87 5.97 -6.59 3.67
N ALA A 88 5.55 -6.88 2.43
CA ALA A 88 4.61 -7.96 2.17
C ALA A 88 5.17 -9.31 2.64
N ASN A 89 4.38 -10.06 3.40
CA ASN A 89 4.72 -11.41 3.83
C ASN A 89 4.65 -12.42 2.66
N LYS A 90 5.03 -13.68 2.90
CA LYS A 90 5.06 -14.72 1.84
C LYS A 90 3.69 -14.93 1.17
N GLU A 91 2.61 -15.03 1.94
CA GLU A 91 1.25 -15.24 1.43
C GLU A 91 0.79 -14.07 0.55
N LEU A 92 1.10 -12.83 0.96
CA LEU A 92 0.79 -11.64 0.16
C LEU A 92 1.61 -11.59 -1.14
N ARG A 93 2.89 -11.98 -1.11
CA ARG A 93 3.73 -12.06 -2.32
C ARG A 93 3.22 -13.10 -3.30
N GLU A 94 2.76 -14.26 -2.82
CA GLU A 94 2.12 -15.28 -3.65
C GLU A 94 0.84 -14.72 -4.30
N LEU A 95 -0.01 -14.03 -3.52
CA LEU A 95 -1.19 -13.34 -4.06
C LEU A 95 -0.80 -12.32 -5.14
N PHE A 96 0.21 -11.49 -4.91
CA PHE A 96 0.68 -10.50 -5.89
C PHE A 96 1.19 -11.13 -7.19
N SER A 97 1.82 -12.30 -7.10
CA SER A 97 2.24 -13.06 -8.29
C SER A 97 1.05 -13.65 -9.05
N ILE A 98 -0.01 -14.07 -8.36
CA ILE A 98 -1.22 -14.61 -9.00
C ILE A 98 -1.94 -13.52 -9.81
N VAL A 99 -1.95 -12.28 -9.30
CA VAL A 99 -2.64 -11.16 -9.94
C VAL A 99 -1.72 -10.25 -10.77
N ASP A 100 -0.47 -10.66 -10.98
CA ASP A 100 0.57 -9.88 -11.68
C ASP A 100 0.74 -8.44 -11.17
N LEU A 101 0.51 -8.20 -9.88
CA LEU A 101 0.57 -6.85 -9.30
C LEU A 101 1.97 -6.23 -9.43
N GLN A 102 3.01 -7.07 -9.45
CA GLN A 102 4.41 -6.66 -9.59
C GLN A 102 4.73 -6.04 -10.95
N GLN A 103 3.91 -6.28 -11.98
CA GLN A 103 4.08 -5.66 -13.30
C GLN A 103 3.63 -4.20 -13.32
N VAL A 104 2.85 -3.79 -12.33
CA VAL A 104 2.24 -2.46 -12.27
C VAL A 104 2.73 -1.67 -11.05
N VAL A 105 2.91 -2.30 -9.88
CA VAL A 105 3.34 -1.60 -8.67
C VAL A 105 4.74 -2.06 -8.26
N SER A 106 5.62 -1.11 -7.95
CA SER A 106 6.92 -1.42 -7.37
C SER A 106 6.77 -2.03 -5.97
N ILE A 107 7.29 -3.25 -5.80
CA ILE A 107 7.21 -3.99 -4.53
C ILE A 107 8.62 -4.25 -4.00
N TYR A 108 8.86 -3.85 -2.76
CA TYR A 108 10.13 -4.00 -2.05
C TYR A 108 10.01 -4.99 -0.89
N PRO A 109 11.10 -5.66 -0.49
CA PRO A 109 11.05 -6.61 0.62
C PRO A 109 10.75 -5.93 1.97
N ASP A 110 11.32 -4.74 2.20
CA ASP A 110 11.22 -3.98 3.45
C ASP A 110 11.39 -2.47 3.21
N GLN A 111 11.25 -1.68 4.28
CA GLN A 111 11.39 -0.23 4.24
C GLN A 111 12.79 0.20 3.77
N SER A 112 13.85 -0.45 4.25
CA SER A 112 15.23 -0.08 3.89
C SER A 112 15.49 -0.25 2.39
N ALA A 113 14.98 -1.32 1.77
CA ALA A 113 15.09 -1.54 0.33
C ALA A 113 14.29 -0.51 -0.47
N PHE A 114 13.09 -0.14 0.00
CA PHE A 114 12.30 0.95 -0.60
C PHE A 114 13.06 2.28 -0.54
N GLU A 115 13.56 2.67 0.63
CA GLU A 115 14.28 3.92 0.84
C GLU A 115 15.55 3.99 -0.02
N ALA A 116 16.30 2.89 -0.11
CA ALA A 116 17.46 2.79 -0.98
C ALA A 116 17.07 3.02 -2.45
N ALA A 117 16.04 2.33 -2.96
CA ALA A 117 15.60 2.46 -4.35
C ALA A 117 15.15 3.89 -4.70
N MET A 118 14.44 4.56 -3.79
CA MET A 118 13.95 5.93 -4.02
C MET A 118 15.05 6.98 -3.91
N SER A 119 16.05 6.78 -3.05
CA SER A 119 17.18 7.69 -2.90
C SER A 119 18.06 7.76 -4.15
N PHE A 120 18.11 6.68 -4.96
CA PHE A 120 18.84 6.65 -6.24
C PHE A 120 18.01 7.09 -7.45
N SER A 121 16.70 7.32 -7.26
CA SER A 121 15.77 7.67 -8.34
C SER A 121 15.43 9.18 -8.37
N SER A 122 16.16 9.98 -7.59
CA SER A 122 16.00 11.44 -7.43
C SER A 122 17.05 12.24 -8.21
#